data_AF-A0A0B2VFW9-F1
#
_entry.id   AF-A0A0B2VFW9-F1
#
_cell.length_a   1.000
_cell.length_b   1.000
_cell.length_c   1.000
_cell.angle_alpha   90.00
_cell.angle_beta   90.00
_cell.angle_gamma   90.00
#
_symmetry.space_group_name_H-M   'P 1'
#
loop_
_entity.id
_entity.type
_entity.pdbx_description
1 polymer ?
#
loop_
_entity_poly.entity_id
_entity_poly.type
_entity_poly.pdbx_seq_one_letter_code
_entity_poly.pdbx_strand_id
1 'polypeptide(L)' 'MRYKTADVTDTKGIEFEDFCLKRDLLMGIFEKGWEKPSPIQEASIAIALSGD' A
#
# COMPACT_ATOMS: atom_id res chain seq x y z
N MET A 1 -5.74 -15.07 -10.34
CA MET A 1 -4.32 -14.71 -10.15
C MET A 1 -4.16 -13.27 -10.59
N ARG A 2 -3.70 -12.36 -9.72
CA ARG A 2 -3.48 -10.96 -10.10
C ARG A 2 -2.27 -10.91 -11.05
N TYR A 3 -2.48 -10.44 -12.29
CA TYR A 3 -1.40 -10.30 -13.27
C TYR A 3 -0.38 -9.29 -12.74
N LYS A 4 0.90 -9.67 -12.67
CA LYS A 4 1.97 -8.80 -12.20
C LYS A 4 2.80 -8.30 -13.38
N THR A 5 2.68 -7.01 -13.70
CA THR A 5 3.60 -6.28 -14.59
C THR A 5 4.87 -5.91 -13.84
N ALA A 6 5.97 -5.57 -14.54
CA ALA A 6 7.22 -5.15 -13.90
C ALA A 6 7.03 -3.96 -12.92
N ASP A 7 6.06 -3.10 -13.22
CA ASP A 7 5.63 -1.96 -12.40
C ASP A 7 5.02 -2.36 -11.05
N VAL A 8 4.62 -3.63 -10.86
CA VAL A 8 4.08 -4.12 -9.57
C VAL A 8 5.00 -5.06 -8.81
N THR A 9 6.25 -5.22 -9.26
CA THR A 9 7.26 -6.05 -8.59
C THR A 9 8.39 -5.23 -7.95
N ASP A 10 8.57 -3.98 -8.35
CA ASP A 10 9.62 -3.10 -7.82
C ASP A 10 9.14 -2.34 -6.57
N THR A 11 8.82 -3.08 -5.51
CA THR A 11 8.39 -2.51 -4.22
C THR A 11 9.61 -2.06 -3.43
N LYS A 12 9.56 -0.89 -2.81
CA LYS A 12 10.56 -0.39 -1.85
C LYS A 12 10.52 -1.15 -0.52
N GLY A 13 9.54 -2.05 -0.35
CA GLY A 13 9.40 -2.91 0.82
C GLY A 13 8.77 -2.18 2.00
N ILE A 14 7.92 -1.19 1.71
CA ILE A 14 7.17 -0.44 2.71
C ILE A 14 5.88 -1.19 3.00
N GLU A 15 5.56 -1.39 4.28
CA GLU A 15 4.33 -2.07 4.70
C GLU A 15 3.19 -1.07 4.92
N PHE A 16 1.93 -1.52 4.94
CA PHE A 16 0.79 -0.63 5.19
C PHE A 16 0.87 0.05 6.57
N GLU A 17 1.46 -0.64 7.54
CA GLU A 17 1.68 -0.18 8.91
C GLU A 17 2.66 0.98 9.01
N ASP A 18 3.57 1.15 8.04
CA ASP A 18 4.55 2.23 8.03
C ASP A 18 3.93 3.60 7.72
N PHE A 19 2.71 3.62 7.16
CA PHE A 19 2.01 4.84 6.74
C PHE A 19 1.15 5.49 7.83
N CYS A 20 1.25 5.08 9.10
CA CYS A 20 0.47 5.65 10.22
C CYS A 20 -1.06 5.73 9.94
N LEU A 21 -1.59 4.78 9.15
CA LEU A 21 -3.01 4.76 8.77
C LEU A 21 -3.91 4.47 9.97
N LYS A 22 -5.17 4.92 9.90
CA LYS A 22 -6.18 4.59 10.92
C LYS A 22 -6.37 3.07 11.01
N ARG A 23 -6.57 2.56 12.23
CA ARG A 23 -6.77 1.12 12.50
C ARG A 23 -7.89 0.50 11.67
N ASP A 24 -9.03 1.17 11.56
CA ASP A 24 -10.19 0.65 10.82
C ASP A 24 -9.88 0.52 9.31
N LEU A 25 -9.03 1.41 8.78
CA LEU A 25 -8.57 1.33 7.40
C LEU A 25 -7.60 0.16 7.19
N LEU A 26 -6.62 -0.01 8.09
CA LEU A 26 -5.71 -1.16 8.05
C LEU A 26 -6.47 -2.49 8.13
N MET A 27 -7.46 -2.56 9.01
CA MET A 27 -8.33 -3.74 9.15
C MET A 27 -9.07 -4.03 7.83
N GLY A 28 -9.68 -3.02 7.22
CA GLY A 28 -10.35 -3.17 5.92
C GLY A 28 -9.41 -3.58 4.79
N ILE A 29 -8.15 -3.13 4.79
CA ILE A 29 -7.11 -3.54 3.82
C ILE A 29 -6.80 -5.03 3.97
N PHE A 30 -6.54 -5.50 5.20
CA PHE A 30 -6.23 -6.91 5.47
C PHE A 30 -7.41 -7.84 5.23
N GLU A 31 -8.64 -7.44 5.56
CA GLU A 31 -9.85 -8.20 5.27
C GLU A 31 -10.06 -8.44 3.76
N LYS A 32 -9.52 -7.57 2.90
CA LYS A 32 -9.53 -7.75 1.45
C LYS A 32 -8.40 -8.63 0.92
N GLY A 33 -7.53 -9.14 1.81
CA GLY A 33 -6.37 -9.96 1.45
C GLY A 33 -5.23 -9.15 0.83
N TRP A 34 -5.14 -7.85 1.14
CA TRP A 34 -4.03 -7.01 0.71
C TRP A 34 -2.96 -7.00 1.80
N GLU A 35 -1.92 -7.79 1.59
CA GLU A 35 -0.83 -7.92 2.57
C GLU A 35 0.18 -6.78 2.45
N LYS A 36 0.48 -6.32 1.22
CA LYS A 36 1.47 -5.28 0.95
C LYS A 36 0.97 -4.26 -0.07
N PRO A 37 1.37 -2.98 0.03
CA PRO A 37 1.12 -2.02 -1.03
C PRO A 37 1.86 -2.42 -2.30
N SER A 38 1.25 -2.13 -3.45
CA SER A 38 1.96 -2.13 -4.74
C SER A 38 2.89 -0.92 -4.85
N PRO A 39 3.91 -0.93 -5.74
CA PRO A 39 4.87 0.17 -5.89
C PRO A 39 4.22 1.54 -6.09
N ILE A 40 3.14 1.61 -6.88
CA ILE A 40 2.39 2.87 -7.06
C ILE A 40 1.70 3.31 -5.76
N GLN A 41 1.18 2.37 -4.97
CA GLN A 41 0.57 2.69 -3.68
C GLN A 41 1.61 3.17 -2.67
N GLU A 42 2.81 2.60 -2.65
CA GLU A 42 3.90 3.10 -1.80
C GLU A 42 4.19 4.58 -2.08
N ALA A 43 4.24 4.97 -3.37
CA ALA A 43 4.46 6.36 -3.77
C ALA A 43 3.25 7.25 -3.49
N SER A 44 2.04 6.79 -3.82
CA SER A 44 0.82 7.61 -3.73
C SER A 44 0.30 7.78 -2.31
N ILE A 45 0.41 6.77 -1.43
CA ILE A 45 -0.04 6.89 -0.04
C ILE A 45 0.79 7.94 0.69
N ALA A 46 2.12 7.94 0.50
CA ALA A 46 3.00 8.94 1.08
C ALA A 46 2.61 10.37 0.69
N ILE A 47 2.31 10.59 -0.60
CA ILE A 47 1.89 11.90 -1.12
C ILE A 47 0.50 12.28 -0.57
N ALA A 48 -0.46 11.36 -0.57
CA ALA A 48 -1.80 11.63 -0.05
C ALA A 48 -1.80 12.00 1.45
N LEU A 49 -0.83 11.48 2.22
CA LEU A 49 -0.66 11.80 3.63
C LEU A 49 0.11 13.09 3.89
N SER A 50 0.91 13.58 2.93
CA SER A 50 1.61 14.87 3.08
C SER A 50 0.67 16.07 2.94
N GLY A 51 -0.52 15.89 2.37
CA GLY A 51 -1.57 16.89 2.32
C GLY A 51 -1.40 17.95 1.21
N ASP A 52 -0.60 17.67 0.18
CA ASP A 52 -0.47 18.48 -1.04
C ASP A 52 -1.58 18.24 -2.07
#